data_AF-A0A4Q0IJK4-F1
#
_entry.id   AF-A0A4Q0IJK4-F1
#
_cell.length_a   1.000
_cell.length_b   1.000
_cell.length_c   1.000
_cell.angle_alpha   90.00
_cell.angle_beta   90.00
_cell.angle_gamma   90.00
#
_symmetry.space_group_name_H-M   'P 1'
#
loop_
_entity.id
_entity.type
_entity.pdbx_description
1 polymer ?
#
loop_
_entity_poly.entity_id
_entity_poly.type
_entity_poly.pdbx_seq_one_letter_code
_entity_poly.pdbx_strand_id
1 'polypeptide(L)'
;MAQDQTNEKDQVLIARNNETGETGAVKGLKQDGTPDMAPSKSAKLSDLVVFNIHKNPLEAFLSNFVRQCKNPSMFSFFKVDADNVNCVGQVVEDALKDPEANKAMLSEAKVEVKATNRNSHAIDESRIDWQGLKDRWGIDRETLEKSGDLKEMLYNRKSRLVTITPTFAGEKYSLEARLSFREDANGNIKVVPHFIRKEPNLDQEFNGVKFTDEDKQNLRTTGNLGRLADVVDKETGEVIPSFISIDRQTNEILSVPAKSVFVKDTIGQTKLDMGEINTLKSGKAIPDKEITDRNGKKYTVTLQVSADR
;
A
#
# COMPACT_ATOMS: atom_id res chain seq x y z
N MET A 1 34.71 -39.20 -3.04
CA MET A 1 34.00 -38.04 -3.59
C MET A 1 33.59 -37.20 -2.40
N ALA A 2 34.24 -36.05 -2.21
CA ALA A 2 33.99 -35.18 -1.07
C ALA A 2 32.56 -34.61 -1.19
N GLN A 3 31.76 -34.82 -0.14
CA GLN A 3 30.52 -34.09 0.05
C GLN A 3 30.91 -32.65 0.37
N ASP A 4 30.55 -31.73 -0.51
CA ASP A 4 30.67 -30.30 -0.30
C ASP A 4 29.65 -29.91 0.79
N GLN A 5 30.07 -30.00 2.05
CA GLN A 5 29.39 -29.39 3.18
C GLN A 5 29.66 -27.89 3.10
N THR A 6 28.84 -27.15 2.36
CA THR A 6 28.76 -25.71 2.54
C THR A 6 28.35 -25.44 3.98
N ASN A 7 29.30 -25.00 4.81
CA ASN A 7 29.05 -24.53 6.17
C ASN A 7 28.05 -23.36 6.10
N GLU A 8 26.83 -23.59 6.58
CA GLU A 8 25.70 -22.64 6.55
C GLU A 8 25.77 -21.71 7.77
N LYS A 9 25.87 -20.39 7.53
CA LYS A 9 26.29 -19.37 8.50
C LYS A 9 25.18 -18.41 8.90
N ASP A 10 25.34 -17.79 10.08
CA ASP A 10 24.56 -16.62 10.47
C ASP A 10 24.77 -15.48 9.47
N GLN A 11 23.74 -14.67 9.25
CA GLN A 11 23.74 -13.60 8.27
C GLN A 11 23.27 -12.27 8.88
N VAL A 12 23.69 -11.18 8.24
CA VAL A 12 23.34 -9.81 8.58
C VAL A 12 22.76 -9.09 7.35
N LEU A 13 22.03 -8.01 7.59
CA LEU A 13 21.46 -7.18 6.54
C LEU A 13 22.28 -5.92 6.31
N ILE A 14 22.55 -5.63 5.04
CA ILE A 14 23.00 -4.32 4.56
C ILE A 14 21.80 -3.66 3.88
N ALA A 15 21.47 -2.43 4.29
CA ALA A 15 20.42 -1.63 3.67
C ALA A 15 21.03 -0.52 2.81
N ARG A 16 20.35 -0.18 1.72
CA ARG A 16 20.59 1.03 0.92
C ARG A 16 19.31 1.85 0.89
N ASN A 17 19.39 3.11 1.25
CA ASN A 17 18.35 4.09 0.93
C ASN A 17 18.44 4.45 -0.57
N ASN A 18 17.39 4.13 -1.33
CA ASN A 18 17.35 4.34 -2.77
C ASN A 18 17.20 5.82 -3.17
N GLU A 19 16.80 6.70 -2.26
CA GLU A 19 16.68 8.15 -2.50
C GLU A 19 17.97 8.90 -2.15
N THR A 20 18.56 8.64 -0.99
CA THR A 20 19.75 9.35 -0.52
C THR A 20 21.06 8.67 -0.96
N GLY A 21 21.00 7.40 -1.35
CA GLY A 21 22.17 6.57 -1.63
C GLY A 21 22.92 6.11 -0.38
N GLU A 22 22.44 6.44 0.83
CA GLU A 22 23.04 6.02 2.09
C GLU A 22 23.02 4.49 2.24
N THR A 23 24.11 3.91 2.70
CA THR A 23 24.25 2.46 2.91
C THR A 23 24.78 2.16 4.30
N GLY A 24 24.34 1.03 4.88
CA GLY A 24 24.94 0.53 6.11
C GLY A 24 24.40 -0.83 6.55
N ALA A 25 25.12 -1.46 7.48
CA ALA A 25 24.67 -2.63 8.20
C ALA A 25 23.52 -2.27 9.15
N VAL A 26 22.48 -3.09 9.15
CA VAL A 26 21.25 -2.83 9.88
C VAL A 26 21.38 -3.24 11.34
N LYS A 27 21.22 -2.28 12.25
CA LYS A 27 21.18 -2.45 13.70
C LYS A 27 19.77 -2.71 14.24
N GLY A 28 18.76 -2.26 13.50
CA GLY A 28 17.36 -2.35 13.90
C GLY A 28 16.51 -1.34 13.15
N LEU A 29 15.48 -0.82 13.81
CA LEU A 29 14.63 0.25 13.29
C LEU A 29 14.75 1.49 14.18
N LYS A 30 14.78 2.67 13.56
CA LYS A 30 14.66 3.96 14.25
C LYS A 30 13.20 4.14 14.73
N GLN A 31 12.98 5.13 15.61
CA GLN A 31 11.63 5.50 16.08
C GLN A 31 10.68 5.89 14.93
N ASP A 32 11.22 6.43 13.84
CA ASP A 32 10.44 6.78 12.66
C ASP A 32 10.06 5.56 11.81
N GLY A 33 10.57 4.36 12.13
CA GLY A 33 10.33 3.12 11.40
C GLY A 33 11.19 2.94 10.15
N THR A 34 12.27 3.70 9.98
CA THR A 34 13.31 3.43 8.97
C THR A 34 14.43 2.55 9.53
N PRO A 35 15.21 1.84 8.69
CA PRO A 35 16.36 1.08 9.15
C PRO A 35 17.35 1.95 9.93
N ASP A 36 17.73 1.53 11.13
CA ASP A 36 18.89 2.06 11.83
C ASP A 36 20.15 1.42 11.27
N MET A 37 21.01 2.23 10.65
CA MET A 37 22.17 1.77 9.88
C MET A 37 23.47 2.22 10.56
N ALA A 38 24.48 1.37 10.52
CA ALA A 38 25.85 1.72 10.90
C ALA A 38 26.85 1.22 9.85
N PRO A 39 28.03 1.84 9.74
CA PRO A 39 29.06 1.39 8.79
C PRO A 39 29.45 -0.07 9.05
N SER A 40 29.37 -0.92 8.04
CA SER A 40 29.67 -2.36 8.19
C SER A 40 31.07 -2.61 8.74
N LYS A 41 32.04 -1.77 8.38
CA LYS A 41 33.44 -1.92 8.77
C LYS A 41 33.70 -1.78 10.28
N SER A 42 32.87 -1.03 10.99
CA SER A 42 33.05 -0.72 12.42
C SER A 42 31.92 -1.25 13.30
N ALA A 43 30.89 -1.85 12.72
CA ALA A 43 29.77 -2.42 13.45
C ALA A 43 30.22 -3.65 14.25
N LYS A 44 29.80 -3.73 15.52
CA LYS A 44 29.93 -4.98 16.28
C LYS A 44 28.79 -5.90 15.90
N LEU A 45 29.07 -7.18 15.72
CA LEU A 45 28.04 -8.15 15.36
C LEU A 45 26.89 -8.21 16.38
N SER A 46 27.19 -7.99 17.67
CA SER A 46 26.19 -7.89 18.74
C SER A 46 25.18 -6.77 18.58
N ASP A 47 25.55 -5.73 17.82
CA ASP A 47 24.75 -4.53 17.62
C ASP A 47 23.92 -4.62 16.34
N LEU A 48 24.15 -5.66 15.53
CA LEU A 48 23.50 -5.88 14.25
C LEU A 48 22.32 -6.84 14.37
N VAL A 49 21.40 -6.69 13.41
CA VAL A 49 20.35 -7.66 13.19
C VAL A 49 20.96 -8.91 12.55
N VAL A 50 21.18 -9.95 13.37
CA VAL A 50 21.68 -11.25 12.95
C VAL A 50 20.53 -12.24 12.84
N PHE A 51 20.49 -13.02 11.76
CA PHE A 51 19.48 -14.05 11.53
C PHE A 51 20.10 -15.36 11.03
N ASN A 52 19.36 -16.45 11.23
CA ASN A 52 19.76 -17.80 10.84
C ASN A 52 18.61 -18.48 10.08
N ILE A 53 18.89 -18.92 8.85
CA ILE A 53 17.90 -19.40 7.88
C ILE A 53 17.13 -20.65 8.36
N HIS A 54 17.71 -21.49 9.23
CA HIS A 54 17.06 -22.72 9.74
C HIS A 54 16.21 -22.50 10.98
N LYS A 55 16.59 -21.55 11.85
CA LYS A 55 15.82 -21.24 13.07
C LYS A 55 14.64 -20.32 12.80
N ASN A 56 14.81 -19.39 11.86
CA ASN A 56 13.78 -18.50 11.37
C ASN A 56 13.93 -18.40 9.84
N PRO A 57 12.91 -18.78 9.04
CA PRO A 57 12.99 -18.58 7.60
C PRO A 57 13.34 -17.13 7.30
N LEU A 58 14.42 -16.91 6.54
CA LEU A 58 14.88 -15.57 6.17
C LEU A 58 13.72 -14.71 5.63
N GLU A 59 12.88 -15.32 4.81
CA GLU A 59 11.68 -14.70 4.25
C GLU A 59 10.68 -14.26 5.34
N ALA A 60 10.47 -15.03 6.40
CA ALA A 60 9.56 -14.66 7.49
C ALA A 60 10.16 -13.56 8.39
N PHE A 61 11.46 -13.65 8.68
CA PHE A 61 12.19 -12.65 9.45
C PHE A 61 12.20 -11.30 8.72
N LEU A 62 12.62 -11.31 7.45
CA LEU A 62 12.63 -10.12 6.62
C LEU A 62 11.24 -9.60 6.31
N SER A 63 10.26 -10.46 6.06
CA SER A 63 8.89 -10.00 5.87
C SER A 63 8.39 -9.24 7.10
N ASN A 64 8.65 -9.73 8.31
CA ASN A 64 8.29 -9.01 9.53
C ASN A 64 9.12 -7.75 9.76
N PHE A 65 10.43 -7.78 9.50
CA PHE A 65 11.32 -6.62 9.65
C PHE A 65 10.97 -5.52 8.66
N VAL A 66 10.78 -5.88 7.39
CA VAL A 66 10.43 -4.98 6.29
C VAL A 66 8.98 -4.52 6.39
N ARG A 67 8.06 -5.31 6.96
CA ARG A 67 6.70 -4.85 7.31
C ARG A 67 6.73 -3.73 8.35
N GLN A 68 7.64 -3.81 9.32
CA GLN A 68 7.83 -2.77 10.33
C GLN A 68 8.56 -1.54 9.75
N CYS A 69 9.29 -1.69 8.63
CA CYS A 69 9.78 -0.55 7.87
C CYS A 69 8.61 0.22 7.26
N LYS A 70 8.44 1.51 7.60
CA LYS A 70 7.31 2.31 7.07
C LYS A 70 7.29 2.42 5.54
N ASN A 71 8.47 2.47 4.90
CA ASN A 71 8.63 2.59 3.45
C ASN A 71 9.60 1.53 2.90
N PRO A 72 9.16 0.27 2.76
CA PRO A 72 10.05 -0.82 2.39
C PRO A 72 10.61 -0.69 0.97
N SER A 73 9.87 -0.06 0.04
CA SER A 73 10.32 0.18 -1.34
C SER A 73 11.39 1.28 -1.46
N MET A 74 11.53 2.14 -0.44
CA MET A 74 12.59 3.14 -0.36
C MET A 74 13.95 2.50 -0.08
N PHE A 75 13.96 1.27 0.45
CA PHE A 75 15.19 0.58 0.82
C PHE A 75 15.41 -0.67 -0.02
N SER A 76 16.66 -0.91 -0.39
CA SER A 76 17.13 -2.18 -0.96
C SER A 76 17.93 -2.93 0.11
N PHE A 77 17.69 -4.22 0.28
CA PHE A 77 18.34 -5.05 1.30
C PHE A 77 19.24 -6.11 0.67
N PHE A 78 20.38 -6.35 1.30
CA PHE A 78 21.39 -7.31 0.88
C PHE A 78 21.82 -8.14 2.08
N LYS A 79 22.08 -9.42 1.88
CA LYS A 79 22.55 -10.34 2.91
C LYS A 79 24.06 -10.52 2.82
N VAL A 80 24.72 -10.56 3.97
CA VAL A 80 26.15 -10.85 4.10
C VAL A 80 26.33 -11.84 5.25
N ASP A 81 27.29 -12.75 5.13
CA ASP A 81 27.64 -13.65 6.22
C ASP A 81 28.15 -12.86 7.43
N ALA A 82 27.58 -13.15 8.61
CA ALA A 82 27.88 -12.49 9.87
C ALA A 82 29.37 -12.52 10.22
N ASP A 83 30.04 -13.65 9.98
CA ASP A 83 31.48 -13.82 10.20
C ASP A 83 32.33 -12.84 9.40
N ASN A 84 31.81 -12.37 8.27
CA ASN A 84 32.54 -11.61 7.26
C ASN A 84 32.00 -10.18 7.07
N VAL A 85 31.05 -9.71 7.89
CA VAL A 85 30.39 -8.42 7.71
C VAL A 85 31.37 -7.24 7.61
N ASN A 86 32.43 -7.24 8.43
CA ASN A 86 33.38 -6.12 8.45
C ASN A 86 34.22 -6.02 7.17
N CYS A 87 34.35 -7.11 6.41
CA CYS A 87 35.11 -7.17 5.16
C CYS A 87 34.17 -7.13 3.95
N VAL A 88 33.24 -8.07 3.87
CA VAL A 88 32.31 -8.23 2.73
C VAL A 88 31.22 -7.17 2.75
N GLY A 89 30.74 -6.76 3.94
CA GLY A 89 29.75 -5.69 4.06
C GLY A 89 30.26 -4.37 3.48
N GLN A 90 31.54 -4.05 3.68
CA GLN A 90 32.16 -2.87 3.06
C GLN A 90 32.18 -2.96 1.53
N VAL A 91 32.52 -4.13 0.97
CA VAL A 91 32.52 -4.35 -0.47
C VAL A 91 31.11 -4.20 -1.06
N VAL A 92 30.09 -4.70 -0.35
CA VAL A 92 28.68 -4.53 -0.74
C VAL A 92 28.26 -3.06 -0.65
N GLU A 93 28.58 -2.35 0.44
CA GLU A 93 28.32 -0.91 0.58
C GLU A 93 28.98 -0.08 -0.54
N ASP A 94 30.22 -0.40 -0.91
CA ASP A 94 30.95 0.30 -1.97
C ASP A 94 30.37 0.01 -3.35
N ALA A 95 30.04 -1.24 -3.65
CA ALA A 95 29.38 -1.62 -4.88
C ALA A 95 27.98 -1.01 -5.00
N LEU A 96 27.31 -0.78 -3.88
CA LEU A 96 26.02 -0.11 -3.88
C LEU A 96 26.15 1.34 -4.32
N LYS A 97 27.28 2.04 -4.18
CA LYS A 97 27.43 3.41 -4.70
C LYS A 97 27.06 3.53 -6.18
N ASP A 98 27.31 2.49 -6.98
CA ASP A 98 26.82 2.32 -8.36
C ASP A 98 26.19 0.93 -8.55
N PRO A 99 24.89 0.76 -8.26
CA PRO A 99 24.24 -0.55 -8.28
C PRO A 99 24.10 -1.14 -9.69
N GLU A 100 24.01 -0.32 -10.73
CA GLU A 100 23.79 -0.81 -12.10
C GLU A 100 25.10 -1.33 -12.70
N ALA A 101 26.22 -0.65 -12.44
CA ALA A 101 27.54 -1.15 -12.83
C ALA A 101 27.91 -2.45 -12.11
N ASN A 102 27.50 -2.61 -10.85
CA ASN A 102 27.86 -3.76 -10.00
C ASN A 102 26.76 -4.83 -9.89
N LYS A 103 25.78 -4.80 -10.79
CA LYS A 103 24.56 -5.63 -10.74
C LYS A 103 24.83 -7.13 -10.60
N ALA A 104 25.82 -7.65 -11.31
CA ALA A 104 26.18 -9.08 -11.28
C ALA A 104 26.69 -9.53 -9.91
N MET A 105 27.43 -8.67 -9.20
CA MET A 105 27.92 -8.96 -7.85
C MET A 105 26.79 -8.83 -6.82
N LEU A 106 25.93 -7.81 -7.00
CA LEU A 106 24.86 -7.51 -6.06
C LEU A 106 23.70 -8.49 -6.15
N SER A 107 23.45 -9.14 -7.30
CA SER A 107 22.29 -10.03 -7.49
C SER A 107 22.30 -11.25 -6.57
N GLU A 108 23.47 -11.82 -6.24
CA GLU A 108 23.56 -13.00 -5.38
C GLU A 108 23.31 -12.65 -3.90
N ALA A 109 23.73 -11.45 -3.49
CA ALA A 109 23.52 -10.93 -2.14
C ALA A 109 22.17 -10.22 -1.99
N LYS A 110 21.51 -9.85 -3.09
CA LYS A 110 20.26 -9.10 -3.05
C LYS A 110 19.18 -9.94 -2.40
N VAL A 111 18.52 -9.36 -1.41
CA VAL A 111 17.36 -10.00 -0.83
C VAL A 111 16.11 -9.54 -1.58
N GLU A 112 15.46 -10.50 -2.22
CA GLU A 112 14.10 -10.31 -2.71
C GLU A 112 13.15 -10.40 -1.52
N VAL A 113 12.79 -9.23 -1.00
CA VAL A 113 11.66 -9.17 -0.09
C VAL A 113 10.42 -9.36 -0.95
N LYS A 114 9.80 -10.54 -0.86
CA LYS A 114 8.39 -10.66 -1.18
C LYS A 114 7.63 -9.84 -0.14
N ALA A 115 7.57 -8.54 -0.36
CA ALA A 115 6.38 -7.83 0.03
C ALA A 115 5.26 -8.69 -0.56
N THR A 116 4.32 -9.16 0.26
CA THR A 116 2.95 -9.29 -0.22
C THR A 116 2.50 -7.86 -0.54
N ASN A 117 3.12 -7.31 -1.59
CA ASN A 117 2.57 -6.31 -2.43
C ASN A 117 1.23 -6.92 -2.80
N ARG A 118 0.17 -6.45 -2.16
CA ARG A 118 -1.13 -6.38 -2.81
C ARG A 118 -1.05 -5.39 -4.01
N ASN A 119 0.05 -5.41 -4.76
CA ASN A 119 0.11 -4.87 -6.10
C ASN A 119 -0.72 -5.83 -6.93
N SER A 120 -2.02 -5.52 -7.04
CA SER A 120 -2.73 -5.57 -8.30
C SER A 120 -2.54 -6.85 -9.13
N HIS A 121 -2.57 -8.04 -8.52
CA HIS A 121 -3.07 -9.17 -9.28
C HIS A 121 -4.56 -8.96 -9.39
N ALA A 122 -5.02 -8.82 -10.64
CA ALA A 122 -6.43 -8.89 -10.94
C ALA A 122 -6.96 -10.18 -10.30
N ILE A 123 -8.09 -10.07 -9.63
CA ILE A 123 -8.83 -11.23 -9.16
C ILE A 123 -9.03 -12.16 -10.35
N ASP A 124 -8.71 -13.43 -10.17
CA ASP A 124 -8.99 -14.44 -11.18
C ASP A 124 -10.50 -14.63 -11.27
N GLU A 125 -11.06 -14.14 -12.38
CA GLU A 125 -12.48 -14.14 -12.66
C GLU A 125 -13.09 -15.54 -12.65
N SER A 126 -12.31 -16.58 -12.96
CA SER A 126 -12.78 -17.97 -12.96
C SER A 126 -13.17 -18.47 -11.56
N ARG A 127 -12.70 -17.79 -10.50
CA ARG A 127 -13.04 -18.08 -9.10
C ARG A 127 -14.37 -17.45 -8.65
N ILE A 128 -15.04 -16.68 -9.51
CA ILE A 128 -16.27 -15.98 -9.17
C ILE A 128 -17.48 -16.88 -9.43
N ASP A 129 -18.28 -17.09 -8.39
CA ASP A 129 -19.58 -17.79 -8.47
C ASP A 129 -20.65 -16.90 -9.13
N TRP A 130 -20.58 -16.76 -10.45
CA TRP A 130 -21.50 -15.92 -11.24
C TRP A 130 -22.95 -16.34 -11.09
N GLN A 131 -23.22 -17.64 -11.01
CA GLN A 131 -24.58 -18.16 -10.86
C GLN A 131 -25.16 -17.73 -9.50
N GLY A 132 -24.41 -17.92 -8.42
CA GLY A 132 -24.84 -17.48 -7.09
C GLY A 132 -24.93 -15.97 -6.94
N LEU A 133 -24.17 -15.18 -7.71
CA LEU A 133 -24.33 -13.73 -7.78
C LEU A 133 -25.63 -13.32 -8.49
N LYS A 134 -25.96 -13.99 -9.59
CA LYS A 134 -27.21 -13.77 -10.33
C LYS A 134 -28.43 -14.13 -9.48
N ASP A 135 -28.38 -15.28 -8.82
CA ASP A 135 -29.51 -15.77 -8.02
C ASP A 135 -29.74 -14.94 -6.75
N ARG A 136 -28.67 -14.56 -6.04
CA ARG A 136 -28.78 -13.84 -4.76
C ARG A 136 -28.96 -12.34 -4.92
N TRP A 137 -28.31 -11.75 -5.93
CA TRP A 137 -28.17 -10.29 -6.06
C TRP A 137 -28.70 -9.75 -7.39
N GLY A 138 -29.14 -10.58 -8.33
CA GLY A 138 -29.52 -10.14 -9.66
C GLY A 138 -28.35 -9.57 -10.47
N ILE A 139 -27.11 -9.89 -10.09
CA ILE A 139 -25.91 -9.38 -10.77
C ILE A 139 -25.61 -10.26 -11.97
N ASP A 140 -25.56 -9.65 -13.15
CA ASP A 140 -25.25 -10.32 -14.40
C ASP A 140 -23.84 -9.95 -14.88
N ARG A 141 -23.02 -10.96 -15.18
CA ARG A 141 -21.63 -10.80 -15.63
C ARG A 141 -21.53 -9.90 -16.87
N GLU A 142 -22.35 -10.15 -17.88
CA GLU A 142 -22.30 -9.46 -19.16
C GLU A 142 -22.64 -7.97 -18.99
N THR A 143 -23.53 -7.67 -18.05
CA THR A 143 -23.88 -6.30 -17.69
C THR A 143 -22.70 -5.56 -17.05
N LEU A 144 -21.95 -6.20 -16.14
CA LEU A 144 -20.74 -5.63 -15.55
C LEU A 144 -19.60 -5.47 -16.56
N GLU A 145 -19.48 -6.40 -17.51
CA GLU A 145 -18.45 -6.32 -18.55
C GLU A 145 -18.74 -5.17 -19.53
N LYS A 146 -19.97 -5.10 -20.06
CA LYS A 146 -20.39 -4.06 -21.02
C LYS A 146 -20.29 -2.64 -20.43
N SER A 147 -20.47 -2.52 -19.13
CA SER A 147 -20.36 -1.26 -18.39
C SER A 147 -18.91 -0.91 -18.02
N GLY A 148 -17.96 -1.83 -18.18
CA GLY A 148 -16.57 -1.69 -17.75
C GLY A 148 -16.36 -1.87 -16.25
N ASP A 149 -17.44 -2.06 -15.48
CA ASP A 149 -17.41 -2.19 -14.02
C ASP A 149 -16.75 -3.51 -13.59
N LEU A 150 -16.88 -4.57 -14.39
CA LEU A 150 -16.18 -5.85 -14.14
C LEU A 150 -14.68 -5.64 -13.99
N LYS A 151 -14.07 -4.89 -14.93
CA LYS A 151 -12.63 -4.61 -14.90
C LYS A 151 -12.24 -3.88 -13.62
N GLU A 152 -12.95 -2.82 -13.25
CA GLU A 152 -12.65 -2.09 -12.02
C GLU A 152 -12.72 -3.02 -10.79
N MET A 153 -13.76 -3.85 -10.70
CA MET A 153 -13.95 -4.79 -9.59
C MET A 153 -12.87 -5.87 -9.51
N LEU A 154 -12.43 -6.42 -10.65
CA LEU A 154 -11.33 -7.40 -10.68
C LEU A 154 -10.01 -6.78 -10.19
N TYR A 155 -9.82 -5.48 -10.35
CA TYR A 155 -8.67 -4.73 -9.82
C TYR A 155 -8.92 -4.16 -8.41
N ASN A 156 -9.83 -4.77 -7.64
CA ASN A 156 -10.16 -4.40 -6.25
C ASN A 156 -10.74 -2.97 -6.10
N ARG A 157 -11.32 -2.41 -7.16
CA ARG A 157 -11.98 -1.10 -7.13
C ARG A 157 -13.49 -1.28 -7.07
N LYS A 158 -14.18 -0.20 -6.69
CA LYS A 158 -15.64 -0.16 -6.70
C LYS A 158 -16.14 0.13 -8.11
N SER A 159 -17.21 -0.55 -8.52
CA SER A 159 -17.99 -0.20 -9.71
C SER A 159 -18.59 1.21 -9.59
N ARG A 160 -19.20 1.68 -10.67
CA ARG A 160 -20.22 2.74 -10.62
C ARG A 160 -21.48 2.25 -9.90
N LEU A 161 -22.46 3.13 -9.71
CA LEU A 161 -23.78 2.71 -9.23
C LEU A 161 -24.41 1.74 -10.22
N VAL A 162 -24.85 0.61 -9.71
CA VAL A 162 -25.58 -0.42 -10.44
C VAL A 162 -26.84 -0.79 -9.65
N THR A 163 -27.89 -1.15 -10.39
CA THR A 163 -29.09 -1.72 -9.79
C THR A 163 -28.84 -3.19 -9.48
N ILE A 164 -29.00 -3.56 -8.22
CA ILE A 164 -29.00 -4.95 -7.77
C ILE A 164 -30.40 -5.34 -7.33
N THR A 165 -30.69 -6.63 -7.43
CA THR A 165 -31.97 -7.23 -7.03
C THR A 165 -31.79 -8.29 -5.93
N PRO A 166 -31.34 -7.93 -4.72
CA PRO A 166 -31.19 -8.89 -3.64
C PRO A 166 -32.52 -9.52 -3.23
N THR A 167 -32.46 -10.80 -2.86
CA THR A 167 -33.60 -11.52 -2.29
C THR A 167 -33.49 -11.54 -0.76
N PHE A 168 -34.42 -10.88 -0.07
CA PHE A 168 -34.52 -10.87 1.39
C PHE A 168 -35.88 -11.43 1.81
N ALA A 169 -35.89 -12.39 2.76
CA ALA A 169 -37.11 -13.04 3.24
C ALA A 169 -38.04 -13.59 2.12
N GLY A 170 -37.47 -14.01 0.98
CA GLY A 170 -38.22 -14.53 -0.17
C GLY A 170 -38.73 -13.45 -1.14
N GLU A 171 -38.55 -12.16 -0.84
CA GLU A 171 -38.93 -11.05 -1.71
C GLU A 171 -37.71 -10.41 -2.38
N LYS A 172 -37.89 -9.95 -3.62
CA LYS A 172 -36.87 -9.25 -4.39
C LYS A 172 -36.99 -7.74 -4.21
N TYR A 173 -35.88 -7.09 -3.89
CA TYR A 173 -35.79 -5.64 -3.71
C TYR A 173 -34.92 -5.04 -4.80
N SER A 174 -35.36 -3.95 -5.43
CA SER A 174 -34.51 -3.20 -6.39
C SER A 174 -33.78 -2.08 -5.64
N LEU A 175 -32.45 -2.16 -5.58
CA LEU A 175 -31.60 -1.23 -4.82
C LEU A 175 -30.44 -0.74 -5.69
N GLU A 176 -29.99 0.48 -5.45
CA GLU A 176 -28.75 1.00 -6.04
C GLU A 176 -27.56 0.85 -5.09
N ALA A 177 -26.46 0.33 -5.61
CA ALA A 177 -25.21 0.18 -4.87
C ALA A 177 -23.99 0.29 -5.80
N ARG A 178 -22.84 0.66 -5.24
CA ARG A 178 -21.55 0.31 -5.86
C ARG A 178 -21.16 -1.09 -5.42
N LEU A 179 -20.44 -1.83 -6.25
CA LEU A 179 -20.01 -3.20 -5.96
C LEU A 179 -18.49 -3.26 -5.91
N SER A 180 -17.94 -4.07 -5.03
CA SER A 180 -16.52 -4.46 -5.08
C SER A 180 -16.38 -5.97 -4.88
N PHE A 181 -15.32 -6.56 -5.42
CA PHE A 181 -14.94 -7.92 -5.06
C PHE A 181 -13.99 -7.91 -3.86
N ARG A 182 -14.13 -8.91 -3.00
CA ARG A 182 -13.24 -9.18 -1.88
C ARG A 182 -12.92 -10.66 -1.81
N GLU A 183 -11.66 -10.97 -1.60
CA GLU A 183 -11.22 -12.32 -1.29
C GLU A 183 -11.35 -12.55 0.22
N ASP A 184 -11.99 -13.64 0.62
CA ASP A 184 -12.05 -14.04 2.03
C ASP A 184 -10.83 -14.87 2.45
N ALA A 185 -10.73 -15.20 3.74
CA ALA A 185 -9.61 -15.96 4.31
C ALA A 185 -9.39 -17.35 3.67
N ASN A 186 -10.40 -17.91 3.00
CA ASN A 186 -10.33 -19.19 2.32
C ASN A 186 -10.02 -19.05 0.82
N GLY A 187 -9.83 -17.83 0.34
CA GLY A 187 -9.63 -17.54 -1.08
C GLY A 187 -10.93 -17.56 -1.90
N ASN A 188 -12.10 -17.42 -1.30
CA ASN A 188 -13.33 -17.27 -2.09
C ASN A 188 -13.57 -15.81 -2.44
N ILE A 189 -14.00 -15.54 -3.67
CA ILE A 189 -14.35 -14.19 -4.09
C ILE A 189 -15.82 -13.91 -3.75
N LYS A 190 -16.04 -12.87 -2.94
CA LYS A 190 -17.35 -12.36 -2.55
C LYS A 190 -17.60 -11.01 -3.20
N VAL A 191 -18.86 -10.72 -3.51
CA VAL A 191 -19.30 -9.36 -3.84
C VAL A 191 -19.68 -8.62 -2.55
N VAL A 192 -19.25 -7.36 -2.43
CA VAL A 192 -19.64 -6.46 -1.35
C VAL A 192 -20.45 -5.31 -1.95
N PRO A 193 -21.75 -5.21 -1.63
CA PRO A 193 -22.56 -4.06 -2.01
C PRO A 193 -22.32 -2.88 -1.06
N HIS A 194 -22.07 -1.72 -1.63
CA HIS A 194 -21.93 -0.43 -0.97
C HIS A 194 -23.17 0.41 -1.28
N PHE A 195 -24.18 0.30 -0.42
CA PHE A 195 -25.46 0.98 -0.58
C PHE A 195 -25.36 2.48 -0.35
N ILE A 196 -26.23 3.24 -1.02
CA ILE A 196 -26.36 4.68 -0.84
C ILE A 196 -26.91 4.99 0.56
N ARG A 197 -26.19 5.83 1.31
CA ARG A 197 -26.62 6.37 2.60
C ARG A 197 -27.07 7.81 2.44
N LYS A 198 -28.02 8.23 3.27
CA LYS A 198 -28.47 9.64 3.30
C LYS A 198 -27.33 10.59 3.65
N GLU A 199 -26.48 10.19 4.59
CA GLU A 199 -25.34 10.97 5.06
C GLU A 199 -24.23 10.04 5.56
N PRO A 200 -22.96 10.51 5.58
CA PRO A 200 -21.86 9.78 6.19
C PRO A 200 -22.07 9.67 7.71
N ASN A 201 -21.84 8.49 8.28
CA ASN A 201 -21.87 8.31 9.73
C ASN A 201 -20.55 8.75 10.33
N LEU A 202 -20.46 10.03 10.68
CA LEU A 202 -19.25 10.66 11.23
C LEU A 202 -19.18 10.61 12.76
N ASP A 203 -20.23 10.15 13.43
CA ASP A 203 -20.29 10.07 14.90
C ASP A 203 -19.76 8.75 15.44
N GLN A 204 -19.70 7.73 14.58
CA GLN A 204 -19.01 6.48 14.89
C GLN A 204 -17.54 6.54 14.53
N GLU A 205 -16.75 5.80 15.30
CA GLU A 205 -15.34 5.58 15.00
C GLU A 205 -15.19 4.79 13.69
N PHE A 206 -14.27 5.25 12.84
CA PHE A 206 -13.92 4.56 11.62
C PHE A 206 -12.58 3.84 11.81
N ASN A 207 -12.63 2.53 12.03
CA ASN A 207 -11.44 1.67 12.10
C ASN A 207 -10.32 2.23 13.00
N GLY A 208 -10.57 2.49 14.29
CA GLY A 208 -9.59 3.10 15.18
C GLY A 208 -9.61 4.63 15.21
N VAL A 209 -10.21 5.28 14.20
CA VAL A 209 -10.15 6.73 14.04
C VAL A 209 -11.43 7.38 14.56
N LYS A 210 -11.30 8.11 15.67
CA LYS A 210 -12.34 9.03 16.14
C LYS A 210 -12.16 10.40 15.48
N PHE A 211 -13.19 10.86 14.77
CA PHE A 211 -13.13 12.14 14.07
C PHE A 211 -13.28 13.33 15.03
N THR A 212 -12.38 14.31 14.88
CA THR A 212 -12.50 15.62 15.52
C THR A 212 -13.56 16.47 14.81
N ASP A 213 -13.95 17.61 15.40
CA ASP A 213 -14.90 18.52 14.74
C ASP A 213 -14.35 19.07 13.41
N GLU A 214 -13.04 19.32 13.34
CA GLU A 214 -12.36 19.72 12.11
C GLU A 214 -12.39 18.60 11.05
N ASP A 215 -12.11 17.35 11.45
CA ASP A 215 -12.20 16.19 10.56
C ASP A 215 -13.62 16.08 9.96
N LYS A 216 -14.64 16.18 10.81
CA LYS A 216 -16.04 16.10 10.39
C LYS A 216 -16.39 17.25 9.44
N GLN A 217 -15.92 18.46 9.72
CA GLN A 217 -16.14 19.61 8.85
C GLN A 217 -15.46 19.43 7.49
N ASN A 218 -14.21 18.96 7.47
CA ASN A 218 -13.47 18.69 6.24
C ASN A 218 -14.14 17.59 5.40
N LEU A 219 -14.55 16.49 6.03
CA LEU A 219 -15.26 15.40 5.36
C LEU A 219 -16.59 15.89 4.77
N ARG A 220 -17.38 16.69 5.49
CA ARG A 220 -18.65 17.24 4.97
C ARG A 220 -18.46 18.21 3.82
N THR A 221 -17.42 19.04 3.86
CA THR A 221 -17.23 20.14 2.89
C THR A 221 -16.45 19.71 1.66
N THR A 222 -15.37 18.96 1.84
CA THR A 222 -14.45 18.56 0.77
C THR A 222 -14.62 17.10 0.35
N GLY A 223 -15.20 16.27 1.23
CA GLY A 223 -15.22 14.81 1.08
C GLY A 223 -13.92 14.13 1.53
N ASN A 224 -12.95 14.86 2.07
CA ASN A 224 -11.65 14.32 2.49
C ASN A 224 -11.32 14.76 3.92
N LEU A 225 -10.55 13.95 4.65
CA LEU A 225 -10.23 14.20 6.06
C LEU A 225 -9.37 15.45 6.29
N GLY A 226 -8.48 15.80 5.35
CA GLY A 226 -7.55 16.92 5.52
C GLY A 226 -6.21 16.57 6.18
N ARG A 227 -6.02 15.32 6.59
CA ARG A 227 -4.79 14.78 7.19
C ARG A 227 -4.68 13.28 6.94
N LEU A 228 -3.50 12.72 7.22
CA LEU A 228 -3.37 11.29 7.44
C LEU A 228 -3.99 10.89 8.79
N ALA A 229 -4.56 9.71 8.84
CA ALA A 229 -5.05 9.08 10.05
C ALA A 229 -4.54 7.64 10.17
N ASP A 230 -4.32 7.23 11.41
CA ASP A 230 -3.87 5.89 11.77
C ASP A 230 -5.08 4.96 11.78
N VAL A 231 -5.32 4.29 10.64
CA VAL A 231 -6.41 3.35 10.46
C VAL A 231 -5.99 1.97 10.93
N VAL A 232 -6.78 1.36 11.81
CA VAL A 232 -6.57 0.00 12.31
C VAL A 232 -7.21 -1.00 11.34
N ASP A 233 -6.38 -1.88 10.78
CA ASP A 233 -6.86 -3.06 10.06
C ASP A 233 -7.53 -4.00 11.08
N LYS A 234 -8.84 -4.26 10.89
CA LYS A 234 -9.63 -5.05 11.84
C LYS A 234 -9.25 -6.53 11.86
N GLU A 235 -8.63 -7.03 10.79
CA GLU A 235 -8.23 -8.44 10.70
C GLU A 235 -6.86 -8.65 11.36
N THR A 236 -5.91 -7.75 11.10
CA THR A 236 -4.52 -7.92 11.56
C THR A 236 -4.19 -7.11 12.82
N GLY A 237 -5.00 -6.11 13.15
CA GLY A 237 -4.70 -5.11 14.19
C GLY A 237 -3.60 -4.12 13.79
N GLU A 238 -3.09 -4.17 12.54
CA GLU A 238 -2.05 -3.28 12.06
C GLU A 238 -2.56 -1.83 12.00
N VAL A 239 -1.74 -0.89 12.47
CA VAL A 239 -2.02 0.54 12.39
C VAL A 239 -1.38 1.09 11.12
N ILE A 240 -2.21 1.55 10.18
CA ILE A 240 -1.80 1.93 8.83
C ILE A 240 -2.12 3.41 8.60
N PRO A 241 -1.10 4.28 8.44
CA PRO A 241 -1.30 5.67 8.03
C PRO A 241 -2.03 5.72 6.69
N SER A 242 -3.20 6.33 6.67
CA SER A 242 -4.13 6.28 5.55
C SER A 242 -4.79 7.62 5.29
N PHE A 243 -5.11 7.87 4.01
CA PHE A 243 -6.06 8.91 3.65
C PHE A 243 -7.47 8.41 3.92
N ILE A 244 -8.36 9.26 4.42
CA ILE A 244 -9.77 8.96 4.64
C ILE A 244 -10.62 9.94 3.82
N SER A 245 -11.61 9.41 3.11
CA SER A 245 -12.56 10.19 2.31
C SER A 245 -13.97 9.62 2.41
N ILE A 246 -14.91 10.36 1.85
CA ILE A 246 -16.28 9.91 1.60
C ILE A 246 -16.41 9.53 0.13
N ASP A 247 -16.93 8.34 -0.12
CA ASP A 247 -17.43 7.92 -1.41
C ASP A 247 -18.65 8.78 -1.76
N ARG A 248 -18.48 9.69 -2.71
CA ARG A 248 -19.50 10.71 -3.03
C ARG A 248 -20.80 10.13 -3.60
N GLN A 249 -20.78 8.87 -4.04
CA GLN A 249 -21.98 8.22 -4.57
C GLN A 249 -22.77 7.50 -3.49
N THR A 250 -22.09 7.02 -2.43
CA THR A 250 -22.71 6.16 -1.41
C THR A 250 -22.74 6.78 -0.01
N ASN A 251 -22.05 7.91 0.20
CA ASN A 251 -21.77 8.49 1.51
C ASN A 251 -21.07 7.52 2.48
N GLU A 252 -20.41 6.49 1.96
CA GLU A 252 -19.59 5.58 2.75
C GLU A 252 -18.22 6.18 3.03
N ILE A 253 -17.75 6.04 4.27
CA ILE A 253 -16.39 6.40 4.65
C ILE A 253 -15.46 5.27 4.21
N LEU A 254 -14.35 5.64 3.55
CA LEU A 254 -13.32 4.70 3.13
C LEU A 254 -11.93 5.26 3.37
N SER A 255 -10.95 4.36 3.32
CA SER A 255 -9.54 4.71 3.44
C SER A 255 -8.67 4.02 2.40
N VAL A 256 -7.57 4.68 2.06
CA VAL A 256 -6.49 4.11 1.25
C VAL A 256 -5.15 4.30 1.99
N PRO A 257 -4.33 3.25 2.14
CA PRO A 257 -3.01 3.37 2.77
C PRO A 257 -2.16 4.43 2.07
N ALA A 258 -1.50 5.30 2.83
CA ALA A 258 -0.68 6.37 2.26
C ALA A 258 0.41 5.83 1.33
N LYS A 259 1.01 4.69 1.70
CA LYS A 259 2.01 3.96 0.90
C LYS A 259 1.54 3.49 -0.48
N SER A 260 0.22 3.38 -0.68
CA SER A 260 -0.37 2.94 -1.95
C SER A 260 -0.78 4.09 -2.87
N VAL A 261 -0.69 5.34 -2.40
CA VAL A 261 -1.03 6.52 -3.18
C VAL A 261 0.23 7.12 -3.79
N PHE A 262 0.25 7.16 -5.12
CA PHE A 262 1.29 7.87 -5.87
C PHE A 262 0.83 9.27 -6.25
N VAL A 263 1.41 10.29 -5.60
CA VAL A 263 1.20 11.70 -5.96
C VAL A 263 2.10 12.04 -7.14
N LYS A 264 1.50 12.25 -8.31
CA LYS A 264 2.22 12.69 -9.51
C LYS A 264 2.75 14.11 -9.33
N ASP A 265 3.93 14.37 -9.87
CA ASP A 265 4.53 15.70 -9.89
C ASP A 265 3.93 16.62 -10.97
N THR A 266 3.00 16.12 -11.78
CA THR A 266 2.43 16.85 -12.91
C THR A 266 0.93 16.58 -13.03
N ILE A 267 0.15 17.65 -13.15
CA ILE A 267 -1.30 17.61 -13.41
C ILE A 267 -1.57 18.41 -14.68
N GLY A 268 -2.05 17.73 -15.72
CA GLY A 268 -2.18 18.34 -17.04
C GLY A 268 -0.81 18.74 -17.58
N GLN A 269 -0.58 20.03 -17.73
CA GLN A 269 0.71 20.63 -18.09
C GLN A 269 1.35 21.37 -16.90
N THR A 270 0.68 21.45 -15.75
CA THR A 270 1.19 22.11 -14.54
C THR A 270 2.07 21.15 -13.74
N LYS A 271 3.33 21.55 -13.50
CA LYS A 271 4.24 20.85 -12.60
C LYS A 271 4.00 21.31 -11.15
N LEU A 272 3.99 20.36 -10.22
CA LEU A 272 3.94 20.58 -8.79
C LEU A 272 5.36 20.64 -8.23
N ASP A 273 5.59 21.56 -7.30
CA ASP A 273 6.86 21.59 -6.57
C ASP A 273 6.89 20.55 -5.43
N MET A 274 8.06 20.36 -4.82
CA MET A 274 8.21 19.37 -3.74
C MET A 274 7.40 19.74 -2.49
N GLY A 275 7.21 21.01 -2.19
CA GLY A 275 6.38 21.47 -1.06
C GLY A 275 4.90 21.14 -1.28
N GLU A 276 4.42 21.32 -2.50
CA GLU A 276 3.07 20.94 -2.92
C GLU A 276 2.86 19.42 -2.85
N ILE A 277 3.80 18.65 -3.39
CA ILE A 277 3.76 17.18 -3.32
C ILE A 277 3.75 16.72 -1.85
N ASN A 278 4.58 17.29 -0.99
CA ASN A 278 4.63 16.96 0.43
C ASN A 278 3.33 17.36 1.17
N THR A 279 2.74 18.49 0.80
CA THR A 279 1.43 18.92 1.31
C THR A 279 0.36 17.88 0.98
N LEU A 280 0.27 17.46 -0.28
CA LEU A 280 -0.68 16.43 -0.72
C LEU A 280 -0.42 15.07 -0.05
N LYS A 281 0.84 14.65 0.06
CA LYS A 281 1.24 13.41 0.77
C LYS A 281 0.85 13.42 2.24
N SER A 282 0.74 14.59 2.87
CA SER A 282 0.28 14.75 4.25
C SER A 282 -1.25 14.73 4.43
N GLY A 283 -2.02 14.67 3.32
CA GLY A 283 -3.49 14.69 3.31
C GLY A 283 -4.10 16.09 3.25
N LYS A 284 -3.27 17.13 3.31
CA LYS A 284 -3.69 18.53 3.26
C LYS A 284 -4.06 18.95 1.84
N ALA A 285 -4.96 19.93 1.77
CA ALA A 285 -5.37 20.55 0.53
C ALA A 285 -4.41 21.69 0.13
N ILE A 286 -4.27 21.91 -1.17
CA ILE A 286 -3.66 23.09 -1.78
C ILE A 286 -4.80 23.90 -2.41
N PRO A 287 -5.30 24.95 -1.75
CA PRO A 287 -6.36 25.79 -2.31
C PRO A 287 -5.82 26.64 -3.46
N ASP A 288 -6.74 27.12 -4.29
CA ASP A 288 -6.49 28.15 -5.31
C ASP A 288 -5.31 27.88 -6.28
N LYS A 289 -5.04 26.61 -6.58
CA LYS A 289 -4.00 26.22 -7.53
C LYS A 289 -4.48 26.45 -8.97
N GLU A 290 -3.76 27.26 -9.72
CA GLU A 290 -3.97 27.37 -11.17
C GLU A 290 -3.44 26.10 -11.87
N ILE A 291 -4.33 25.40 -12.56
CA ILE A 291 -4.02 24.23 -13.37
C ILE A 291 -4.22 24.55 -14.83
N THR A 292 -3.25 24.15 -15.65
CA THR A 292 -3.38 24.07 -17.10
C THR A 292 -3.62 22.62 -17.47
N ASP A 293 -4.79 22.30 -18.03
CA ASP A 293 -5.09 20.92 -18.44
C ASP A 293 -4.29 20.50 -19.68
N ARG A 294 -4.48 19.25 -20.11
CA ARG A 294 -3.77 18.70 -21.28
C ARG A 294 -4.06 19.45 -22.57
N ASN A 295 -5.19 20.15 -22.67
CA ASN A 295 -5.62 20.90 -23.84
C ASN A 295 -5.23 22.40 -23.75
N GLY A 296 -4.52 22.82 -22.70
CA GLY A 296 -4.10 24.19 -22.50
C GLY A 296 -5.14 25.09 -21.82
N LYS A 297 -6.29 24.55 -21.38
CA LYS A 297 -7.29 25.34 -20.65
C LYS A 297 -6.84 25.56 -19.21
N LYS A 298 -6.92 26.81 -18.75
CA LYS A 298 -6.60 27.20 -17.37
C LYS A 298 -7.83 27.26 -16.48
N TYR A 299 -7.69 26.84 -15.24
CA TYR A 299 -8.70 27.00 -14.19
C TYR A 299 -8.07 26.91 -12.79
N THR A 300 -8.72 27.51 -11.81
CA THR A 300 -8.32 27.48 -10.41
C THR A 300 -9.09 26.40 -9.65
N VAL A 301 -8.38 25.55 -8.92
CA VAL A 301 -8.96 24.43 -8.16
C VAL A 301 -8.26 24.24 -6.83
N THR A 302 -8.95 23.58 -5.90
CA THR A 302 -8.30 22.99 -4.72
C THR A 302 -7.81 21.59 -5.07
N LEU A 303 -6.51 21.32 -4.87
CA LEU A 303 -5.94 19.99 -5.00
C LEU A 303 -5.91 19.29 -3.65
N GLN A 304 -6.33 18.04 -3.61
CA GLN A 304 -6.22 17.19 -2.43
C GLN A 304 -6.24 15.72 -2.84
N VAL A 305 -5.52 14.87 -2.11
CA VAL A 305 -5.64 13.41 -2.26
C VAL A 305 -7.01 12.95 -1.75
N SER A 306 -7.66 12.07 -2.49
CA SER A 306 -8.92 11.44 -2.09
C SER A 306 -8.76 9.92 -2.06
N ALA A 307 -9.32 9.27 -1.04
CA ALA A 307 -9.37 7.81 -0.98
C ALA A 307 -10.41 7.20 -1.93
N ASP A 308 -11.34 8.00 -2.47
CA ASP A 308 -12.37 7.54 -3.44
C ASP A 308 -11.80 7.31 -4.85
N ARG A 309 -10.62 7.87 -5.19
CA ARG A 309 -10.07 7.85 -6.56
C ARG A 309 -8.55 7.84 -6.66
#